data_AF-A0A2I0VJN1-F1
#
_entry.id   AF-A0A2I0VJN1-F1
#
_cell.length_a   1.000
_cell.length_b   1.000
_cell.length_c   1.000
_cell.angle_alpha   90.00
_cell.angle_beta   90.00
_cell.angle_gamma   90.00
#
_symmetry.space_group_name_H-M   'P 1'
#
loop_
_entity.id
_entity.type
_entity.pdbx_description
1 polymer ?
#
loop_
_entity_poly.entity_id
_entity_poly.type
_entity_poly.pdbx_seq_one_letter_code
_entity_poly.pdbx_strand_id
1 'polypeptide(L)'
;MSRSSLDSASSMTLSSSSITTGYNNNYVDNSNVSRIVGPPPSIFDNVELGVGGVPNRFLGITPSFLWQVQPQQTSMMVNSAEYQRSVLLEIESRLEAKCDTLADIFTMDEIDSSSISQISGARLPERVKLIIEEIEREEALLLEDLYSMDRKFAEHFNVIDQILEVLIKFIMDLKLQHQHEFDELRKTWLCKRCQTMNAKLRVLEHLLLRDTYTKESVPALHRIRKYLVEATEEASIAYNKAVTRLREYQGVDPYFDSIARQYNDIVKKLEGMQWTIHQVEMDLKRSLDQSAP
;
A
#
# COMPACT_ATOMS: atom_id res chain seq x y z
N MET A 1 -10.00 23.20 53.65
CA MET A 1 -8.92 22.19 53.84
C MET A 1 -9.62 20.84 53.74
N SER A 2 -9.39 19.90 52.82
CA SER A 2 -8.44 19.65 51.73
C SER A 2 -9.16 18.62 50.83
N ARG A 3 -9.42 18.86 49.53
CA ARG A 3 -8.64 18.47 48.33
C ARG A 3 -8.04 17.05 48.31
N SER A 4 -8.18 16.42 47.13
CA SER A 4 -7.53 15.21 46.56
C SER A 4 -8.30 13.89 46.69
N SER A 5 -8.42 13.01 45.68
CA SER A 5 -7.85 12.96 44.32
C SER A 5 -8.78 12.20 43.35
N LEU A 6 -9.14 12.84 42.24
CA LEU A 6 -9.43 12.19 40.97
C LEU A 6 -8.12 12.25 40.19
N ASP A 7 -7.56 11.11 39.81
CA ASP A 7 -6.67 11.00 38.64
C ASP A 7 -6.36 9.53 38.36
N SER A 8 -6.85 9.06 37.21
CA SER A 8 -6.19 8.04 36.40
C SER A 8 -6.75 8.17 34.99
N ALA A 9 -6.26 9.19 34.30
CA ALA A 9 -6.33 9.28 32.85
C ALA A 9 -5.42 8.20 32.25
N SER A 10 -6.00 7.10 31.79
CA SER A 10 -5.30 6.18 30.90
C SER A 10 -5.46 6.71 29.47
N SER A 11 -4.42 7.43 29.01
CA SER A 11 -4.23 7.78 27.61
C SER A 11 -4.10 6.50 26.79
N MET A 12 -4.98 6.32 25.81
CA MET A 12 -4.81 5.27 24.81
C MET A 12 -3.87 5.80 23.72
N THR A 13 -2.61 5.38 23.76
CA THR A 13 -1.70 5.51 22.62
C THR A 13 -2.12 4.50 21.55
N LEU A 14 -2.80 4.98 20.50
CA LEU A 14 -2.94 4.27 19.24
C LEU A 14 -1.57 4.25 18.55
N SER A 15 -0.80 3.19 18.77
CA SER A 15 0.37 2.88 17.96
C SER A 15 -0.12 2.26 16.64
N SER A 16 -0.39 3.11 15.65
CA SER A 16 -0.50 2.70 14.26
C SER A 16 0.90 2.33 13.76
N SER A 17 1.25 1.04 13.82
CA SER A 17 2.41 0.52 13.09
C SER A 17 2.02 0.25 11.65
N SER A 18 2.27 1.24 10.80
CA SER A 18 2.28 1.14 9.35
C SER A 18 3.44 0.23 8.91
N ILE A 19 3.16 -1.01 8.52
CA ILE A 19 4.13 -1.83 7.79
C ILE A 19 3.85 -1.63 6.30
N THR A 20 4.45 -0.60 5.72
CA THR A 20 4.58 -0.46 4.27
C THR A 20 5.73 -1.36 3.81
N THR A 21 5.41 -2.54 3.29
CA THR A 21 6.36 -3.31 2.47
C THR A 21 6.24 -2.78 1.05
N GLY A 22 7.17 -1.91 0.66
CA GLY A 22 7.30 -1.43 -0.71
C GLY A 22 7.78 -2.56 -1.60
N TYR A 23 6.91 -3.06 -2.47
CA TYR A 23 7.30 -3.88 -3.61
C TYR A 23 7.91 -2.97 -4.66
N ASN A 24 9.24 -3.03 -4.83
CA ASN A 24 9.95 -2.33 -5.89
C ASN A 24 10.02 -3.25 -7.12
N ASN A 25 9.05 -3.11 -8.03
CA ASN A 25 9.09 -3.72 -9.36
C ASN A 25 9.91 -2.84 -10.29
N ASN A 26 11.15 -3.22 -10.58
CA ASN A 26 11.91 -2.68 -11.70
C ASN A 26 11.90 -3.69 -12.85
N TYR A 27 10.95 -3.51 -13.76
CA TYR A 27 10.99 -4.07 -15.11
C TYR A 27 11.39 -2.92 -16.04
N VAL A 28 12.63 -2.93 -16.55
CA VAL A 28 13.05 -2.10 -17.67
C VAL A 28 13.85 -3.00 -18.60
N ASP A 29 13.15 -3.55 -19.57
CA ASP A 29 13.73 -4.28 -20.69
C ASP A 29 14.33 -3.28 -21.68
N ASN A 30 15.56 -3.56 -22.06
CA ASN A 30 16.43 -2.64 -22.78
C ASN A 30 16.31 -2.90 -24.28
N SER A 31 15.60 -2.03 -25.00
CA SER A 31 15.66 -1.97 -26.46
C SER A 31 16.28 -0.63 -26.86
N ASN A 32 17.49 -0.64 -27.42
CA ASN A 32 17.91 0.39 -28.37
C ASN A 32 18.92 -0.16 -29.38
N VAL A 33 18.45 -0.10 -30.62
CA VAL A 33 19.17 -0.29 -31.88
C VAL A 33 19.94 1.01 -32.22
N SER A 34 21.04 0.83 -32.95
CA SER A 34 21.81 1.79 -33.78
C SER A 34 23.06 2.49 -33.22
N ARG A 35 24.21 1.90 -33.60
CA ARG A 35 25.19 2.42 -34.59
C ARG A 35 26.06 3.68 -34.29
N ILE A 36 27.40 3.43 -34.22
CA ILE A 36 28.52 4.00 -35.03
C ILE A 36 29.75 4.52 -34.22
N VAL A 37 30.94 4.12 -34.73
CA VAL A 37 32.34 4.63 -34.65
C VAL A 37 33.36 4.00 -33.66
N GLY A 38 34.15 3.04 -34.18
CA GLY A 38 35.63 2.98 -34.17
C GLY A 38 36.36 2.35 -32.95
N PRO A 39 37.66 1.96 -33.12
CA PRO A 39 38.29 1.04 -34.09
C PRO A 39 38.53 -0.36 -33.47
N PRO A 40 38.78 -1.44 -34.26
CA PRO A 40 39.08 -2.75 -33.70
C PRO A 40 40.54 -2.84 -33.21
N PRO A 41 40.81 -3.56 -32.10
CA PRO A 41 42.17 -3.89 -31.71
C PRO A 41 42.73 -4.94 -32.66
N SER A 42 43.97 -4.72 -33.07
CA SER A 42 44.83 -5.70 -33.72
C SER A 42 45.01 -6.92 -32.82
N ILE A 43 44.46 -8.06 -33.23
CA ILE A 43 44.84 -9.35 -32.67
C ILE A 43 45.43 -10.15 -33.83
N PHE A 44 46.76 -10.26 -33.81
CA PHE A 44 47.48 -11.35 -34.44
C PHE A 44 46.95 -12.64 -33.81
N ASP A 45 46.24 -13.45 -34.60
CA ASP A 45 45.94 -14.82 -34.20
C ASP A 45 46.25 -15.75 -35.35
N ASN A 46 47.48 -16.27 -35.27
CA ASN A 46 47.93 -17.51 -35.89
C ASN A 46 47.12 -18.65 -35.23
N VAL A 47 45.86 -18.84 -35.62
CA VAL A 47 45.11 -20.05 -35.28
C VAL A 47 45.16 -20.97 -36.49
N GLU A 48 45.97 -22.01 -36.37
CA GLU A 48 45.98 -23.15 -37.27
C GLU A 48 44.64 -23.89 -37.13
N LEU A 49 43.76 -23.70 -38.11
CA LEU A 49 42.43 -24.31 -38.17
C LEU A 49 42.38 -25.31 -39.34
N GLY A 50 42.25 -26.58 -38.95
CA GLY A 50 41.44 -27.65 -39.56
C GLY A 50 41.39 -27.82 -41.08
N VAL A 51 41.64 -29.05 -41.51
CA VAL A 51 41.45 -29.57 -42.88
C VAL A 51 39.96 -29.49 -43.28
N GLY A 52 39.50 -28.30 -43.66
CA GLY A 52 38.10 -28.07 -44.04
C GLY A 52 37.88 -26.58 -44.30
N GLY A 53 37.94 -26.19 -45.57
CA GLY A 53 37.86 -24.79 -45.98
C GLY A 53 36.56 -24.12 -45.50
N VAL A 54 36.69 -23.08 -44.68
CA VAL A 54 35.65 -22.07 -44.49
C VAL A 54 35.37 -21.41 -45.85
N PRO A 55 34.10 -21.11 -46.21
CA PRO A 55 33.81 -20.41 -47.46
C PRO A 55 34.65 -19.14 -47.58
N ASN A 56 35.32 -18.96 -48.72
CA ASN A 56 36.27 -17.88 -49.03
C ASN A 56 37.68 -17.95 -48.40
N ARG A 57 38.12 -19.14 -47.97
CA ARG A 57 39.55 -19.42 -47.68
C ARG A 57 40.03 -20.64 -48.46
N PHE A 58 40.70 -20.41 -49.59
CA PHE A 58 41.36 -21.48 -50.34
C PHE A 58 42.83 -21.56 -49.93
N LEU A 59 43.30 -22.73 -49.47
CA LEU A 59 44.67 -22.95 -48.96
C LEU A 59 45.10 -21.96 -47.84
N GLY A 60 44.13 -21.45 -47.07
CA GLY A 60 44.37 -20.44 -46.03
C GLY A 60 44.52 -19.00 -46.54
N ILE A 61 44.43 -18.77 -47.86
CA ILE A 61 44.49 -17.44 -48.47
C ILE A 61 43.15 -16.74 -48.26
N THR A 62 43.19 -15.56 -47.64
CA THR A 62 42.04 -14.66 -47.48
C THR A 62 42.11 -13.57 -48.56
N PRO A 63 40.99 -13.05 -49.10
CA PRO A 63 41.01 -11.97 -50.09
C PRO A 63 41.84 -10.75 -49.66
N SER A 64 41.89 -10.44 -48.36
CA SER A 64 42.72 -9.38 -47.78
C SER A 64 44.23 -9.60 -47.99
N PHE A 65 44.70 -10.85 -47.97
CA PHE A 65 46.10 -11.18 -48.22
C PHE A 65 46.47 -10.92 -49.68
N LEU A 66 45.61 -11.32 -50.63
CA LEU A 66 45.83 -11.03 -52.07
C LEU A 66 45.88 -9.53 -52.34
N TRP A 67 45.02 -8.75 -51.67
CA TRP A 67 45.06 -7.27 -51.73
C TRP A 67 46.34 -6.65 -51.17
N GLN A 68 47.02 -7.34 -50.25
CA GLN A 68 48.25 -6.86 -49.62
C GLN A 68 49.50 -7.26 -50.43
N VAL A 69 49.45 -8.41 -51.10
CA VAL A 69 50.48 -8.85 -52.07
C VAL A 69 50.39 -8.07 -53.38
N GLN A 70 49.23 -7.49 -53.68
CA GLN A 70 49.09 -6.52 -54.75
C GLN A 70 49.74 -5.19 -54.34
N PRO A 71 50.87 -4.77 -54.96
CA PRO A 71 51.50 -3.50 -54.61
C PRO A 71 50.52 -2.36 -54.89
N GLN A 72 50.34 -1.47 -53.90
CA GLN A 72 49.48 -0.29 -54.00
C GLN A 72 49.81 0.47 -55.30
N GLN A 73 48.82 0.57 -56.19
CA GLN A 73 48.95 1.06 -57.56
C GLN A 73 49.52 2.48 -57.63
N THR A 74 50.61 2.66 -58.39
CA THR A 74 50.90 3.92 -59.09
C THR A 74 51.70 3.66 -60.36
N SER A 75 51.02 3.74 -61.51
CA SER A 75 51.49 4.13 -62.84
C SER A 75 52.75 3.46 -63.44
N MET A 76 52.56 2.94 -64.66
CA MET A 76 53.53 2.37 -65.63
C MET A 76 53.85 0.88 -65.49
N MET A 77 53.15 0.09 -66.33
CA MET A 77 53.59 -1.13 -67.03
C MET A 77 54.68 -1.97 -66.34
N VAL A 78 54.31 -2.62 -65.23
CA VAL A 78 55.05 -3.78 -64.70
C VAL A 78 54.11 -4.99 -64.70
N ASN A 79 54.29 -5.77 -65.77
CA ASN A 79 54.07 -7.21 -65.94
C ASN A 79 53.04 -7.91 -65.04
N SER A 80 51.78 -7.98 -65.50
CA SER A 80 50.76 -8.92 -64.99
C SER A 80 51.30 -10.36 -64.82
N ALA A 81 52.24 -10.76 -65.68
CA ALA A 81 52.91 -12.06 -65.63
C ALA A 81 53.81 -12.25 -64.38
N GLU A 82 54.44 -11.21 -63.84
CA GLU A 82 55.30 -11.31 -62.65
C GLU A 82 54.48 -11.43 -61.36
N TYR A 83 53.35 -10.72 -61.30
CA TYR A 83 52.38 -10.89 -60.21
C TYR A 83 51.76 -12.28 -60.22
N GLN A 84 51.30 -12.75 -61.39
CA GLN A 84 50.78 -14.12 -61.54
C GLN A 84 51.82 -15.17 -61.16
N ARG A 85 53.08 -14.98 -61.55
CA ARG A 85 54.17 -15.89 -61.19
C ARG A 85 54.44 -15.91 -59.68
N SER A 86 54.38 -14.75 -59.01
CA SER A 86 54.58 -14.65 -57.57
C SER A 86 53.45 -15.29 -56.77
N VAL A 87 52.19 -15.09 -57.20
CA VAL A 87 51.03 -15.74 -56.60
C VAL A 87 51.07 -17.26 -56.84
N LEU A 88 51.49 -17.70 -58.03
CA LEU A 88 51.64 -19.12 -58.34
C LEU A 88 52.67 -19.79 -57.43
N LEU A 89 53.84 -19.19 -57.25
CA LEU A 89 54.90 -19.72 -56.37
C LEU A 89 54.47 -19.77 -54.90
N GLU A 90 53.69 -18.78 -54.44
CA GLU A 90 53.14 -18.78 -53.08
C GLU A 90 52.06 -19.86 -52.91
N ILE A 91 51.21 -20.08 -53.91
CA ILE A 91 50.22 -21.17 -53.90
C ILE A 91 50.94 -22.53 -53.90
N GLU A 92 51.96 -22.68 -54.74
CA GLU A 92 52.77 -23.90 -54.84
C GLU A 92 53.48 -24.19 -53.53
N SER A 93 54.15 -23.19 -52.93
CA SER A 93 54.82 -23.34 -51.63
C SER A 93 53.85 -23.70 -50.50
N ARG A 94 52.64 -23.11 -50.48
CA ARG A 94 51.63 -23.46 -49.47
C ARG A 94 51.03 -24.85 -49.69
N LEU A 95 50.87 -25.25 -50.94
CA LEU A 95 50.38 -26.56 -51.29
C LEU A 95 51.43 -27.63 -50.97
N GLU A 96 52.70 -27.35 -51.27
CA GLU A 96 53.86 -28.14 -50.88
C GLU A 96 53.94 -28.25 -49.35
N ALA A 97 53.86 -27.15 -48.61
CA ALA A 97 53.83 -27.18 -47.15
C ALA A 97 52.65 -28.00 -46.59
N LYS A 98 51.46 -27.93 -47.21
CA LYS A 98 50.31 -28.75 -46.80
C LYS A 98 50.49 -30.23 -47.15
N CYS A 99 51.05 -30.52 -48.32
CA CYS A 99 51.42 -31.89 -48.71
C CYS A 99 52.53 -32.45 -47.83
N ASP A 100 53.50 -31.64 -47.42
CA ASP A 100 54.57 -32.00 -46.49
C ASP A 100 54.02 -32.21 -45.09
N THR A 101 53.09 -31.38 -44.60
CA THR A 101 52.43 -31.66 -43.31
C THR A 101 51.61 -32.94 -43.37
N LEU A 102 50.97 -33.24 -44.50
CA LEU A 102 50.28 -34.53 -44.67
C LEU A 102 51.29 -35.67 -44.70
N ALA A 103 52.38 -35.53 -45.44
CA ALA A 103 53.44 -36.53 -45.52
C ALA A 103 54.09 -36.77 -44.15
N ASP A 104 54.34 -35.71 -43.37
CA ASP A 104 54.90 -35.77 -42.02
C ASP A 104 53.93 -36.46 -41.04
N ILE A 105 52.62 -36.20 -41.17
CA ILE A 105 51.60 -36.96 -40.42
C ILE A 105 51.62 -38.44 -40.82
N PHE A 106 51.86 -38.77 -42.10
CA PHE A 106 51.99 -40.16 -42.56
C PHE A 106 53.32 -40.82 -42.17
N THR A 107 54.42 -40.09 -42.03
CA THR A 107 55.75 -40.64 -41.66
C THR A 107 55.96 -40.70 -40.14
N MET A 108 55.39 -39.76 -39.37
CA MET A 108 55.42 -39.80 -37.90
C MET A 108 54.55 -40.95 -37.33
N ASP A 109 53.52 -41.39 -38.06
CA ASP A 109 52.73 -42.59 -37.73
C ASP A 109 53.54 -43.90 -37.93
N GLU A 110 54.69 -43.84 -38.64
CA GLU A 110 55.56 -44.99 -38.87
C GLU A 110 56.66 -45.14 -37.81
N ILE A 111 57.03 -44.05 -37.12
CA ILE A 111 58.21 -44.02 -36.23
C ILE A 111 57.83 -44.26 -34.76
N ASP A 112 56.64 -43.83 -34.30
CA ASP A 112 56.24 -43.93 -32.90
C ASP A 112 54.91 -44.69 -32.72
N SER A 113 54.90 -46.03 -32.90
CA SER A 113 54.02 -46.95 -32.14
C SER A 113 54.27 -48.42 -32.47
N SER A 114 55.02 -49.10 -31.61
CA SER A 114 55.10 -50.57 -31.53
C SER A 114 53.88 -51.22 -30.86
N SER A 115 52.75 -50.52 -30.73
CA SER A 115 51.49 -51.17 -30.37
C SER A 115 50.31 -50.26 -30.68
N ILE A 116 49.33 -50.82 -31.40
CA ILE A 116 48.00 -50.27 -31.72
C ILE A 116 47.91 -49.48 -33.05
N SER A 117 47.51 -50.25 -34.06
CA SER A 117 46.76 -49.89 -35.27
C SER A 117 47.50 -49.31 -36.47
N GLN A 118 47.76 -50.20 -37.43
CA GLN A 118 47.85 -49.90 -38.86
C GLN A 118 46.59 -49.13 -39.33
N ILE A 119 46.72 -47.87 -39.80
CA ILE A 119 45.57 -47.14 -40.36
C ILE A 119 45.95 -46.38 -41.64
N SER A 120 45.97 -47.11 -42.76
CA SER A 120 45.88 -46.54 -44.10
C SER A 120 44.44 -46.01 -44.35
N GLY A 121 44.30 -44.92 -45.11
CA GLY A 121 43.03 -44.20 -45.36
C GLY A 121 41.84 -45.00 -45.91
N ALA A 122 41.99 -46.29 -46.20
CA ALA A 122 40.92 -47.20 -46.62
C ALA A 122 39.94 -47.61 -45.49
N ARG A 123 40.32 -47.45 -44.21
CA ARG A 123 39.48 -47.85 -43.05
C ARG A 123 38.71 -46.70 -42.40
N LEU A 124 38.78 -45.50 -42.98
CA LEU A 124 38.08 -44.31 -42.48
C LEU A 124 36.55 -44.52 -42.32
N PRO A 125 35.84 -45.14 -43.28
CA PRO A 125 34.40 -45.38 -43.13
C PRO A 125 34.05 -46.27 -41.93
N GLU A 126 34.92 -47.22 -41.61
CA GLU A 126 34.69 -48.17 -40.51
C GLU A 126 35.04 -47.56 -39.15
N ARG A 127 36.03 -46.66 -39.09
CA ARG A 127 36.28 -45.82 -37.89
C ARG A 127 35.13 -44.86 -37.64
N VAL A 128 34.63 -44.20 -38.69
CA VAL A 128 33.47 -43.32 -38.60
C VAL A 128 32.24 -44.10 -38.14
N LYS A 129 32.04 -45.33 -38.65
CA LYS A 129 30.97 -46.21 -38.18
C LYS A 129 31.10 -46.55 -36.69
N LEU A 130 32.29 -46.93 -36.22
CA LEU A 130 32.51 -47.20 -34.79
C LEU A 130 32.31 -45.96 -33.91
N ILE A 131 32.73 -44.79 -34.37
CA ILE A 131 32.52 -43.52 -33.66
C ILE A 131 31.02 -43.16 -33.63
N ILE A 132 30.29 -43.39 -34.73
CA ILE A 132 28.84 -43.18 -34.75
C ILE A 132 28.14 -44.14 -33.79
N GLU A 133 28.50 -45.42 -33.79
CA GLU A 133 27.94 -46.41 -32.86
C GLU A 133 28.30 -46.09 -31.39
N GLU A 134 29.47 -45.47 -31.13
CA GLU A 134 29.85 -44.94 -29.81
C GLU A 134 28.97 -43.76 -29.40
N ILE A 135 28.80 -42.78 -30.30
CA ILE A 135 27.96 -41.60 -30.08
C ILE A 135 26.50 -42.00 -29.85
N GLU A 136 25.94 -42.88 -30.68
CA GLU A 136 24.55 -43.34 -30.55
C GLU A 136 24.31 -44.04 -29.20
N ARG A 137 25.31 -44.76 -28.70
CA ARG A 137 25.23 -45.41 -27.39
C ARG A 137 25.35 -44.39 -26.26
N GLU A 138 26.24 -43.42 -26.37
CA GLU A 138 26.35 -42.31 -25.41
C GLU A 138 25.05 -41.50 -25.37
N GLU A 139 24.46 -41.20 -26.52
CA GLU A 139 23.16 -40.52 -26.63
C GLU A 139 22.06 -41.31 -25.94
N ALA A 140 22.00 -42.63 -26.14
CA ALA A 140 21.02 -43.48 -25.45
C ALA A 140 21.21 -43.47 -23.91
N LEU A 141 22.46 -43.46 -23.44
CA LEU A 141 22.76 -43.36 -22.00
C LEU A 141 22.36 -42.00 -21.42
N LEU A 142 22.66 -40.91 -22.12
CA LEU A 142 22.28 -39.56 -21.70
C LEU A 142 20.76 -39.38 -21.65
N LEU A 143 20.06 -39.98 -22.61
CA LEU A 143 18.60 -39.92 -22.69
C LEU A 143 17.94 -40.71 -21.56
N GLU A 144 18.49 -41.87 -21.20
CA GLU A 144 18.06 -42.62 -20.00
C GLU A 144 18.35 -41.83 -18.71
N ASP A 145 19.51 -41.17 -18.59
CA ASP A 145 19.83 -40.33 -17.43
C ASP A 145 18.89 -39.13 -17.30
N LEU A 146 18.52 -38.49 -18.42
CA LEU A 146 17.52 -37.43 -18.45
C LEU A 146 16.17 -37.93 -17.92
N TYR A 147 15.66 -39.07 -18.41
CA TYR A 147 14.42 -39.64 -17.90
C TYR A 147 14.50 -40.07 -16.43
N SER A 148 15.65 -40.60 -16.00
CA SER A 148 15.92 -40.91 -14.59
C SER A 148 15.86 -39.65 -13.73
N MET A 149 16.43 -38.55 -14.22
CA MET A 149 16.42 -37.26 -13.56
C MET A 149 14.99 -36.69 -13.45
N ASP A 150 14.24 -36.68 -14.55
CA ASP A 150 12.85 -36.22 -14.57
C ASP A 150 11.95 -37.02 -13.62
N ARG A 151 12.16 -38.34 -13.54
CA ARG A 151 11.45 -39.19 -12.58
C ARG A 151 11.78 -38.82 -11.13
N LYS A 152 13.07 -38.64 -10.80
CA LYS A 152 13.50 -38.20 -9.46
C LYS A 152 12.93 -36.82 -9.12
N PHE A 153 12.91 -35.89 -10.08
CA PHE A 153 12.27 -34.59 -9.88
C PHE A 153 10.79 -34.73 -9.54
N ALA A 154 10.03 -35.53 -10.30
CA ALA A 154 8.62 -35.77 -10.02
C ALA A 154 8.40 -36.40 -8.63
N GLU A 155 9.26 -37.33 -8.22
CA GLU A 155 9.22 -37.94 -6.89
C GLU A 155 9.46 -36.89 -5.78
N HIS A 156 10.44 -36.00 -5.94
CA HIS A 156 10.70 -34.91 -4.99
C HIS A 156 9.55 -33.91 -4.91
N PHE A 157 8.99 -33.49 -6.05
CA PHE A 157 7.84 -32.59 -6.08
C PHE A 157 6.61 -33.22 -5.40
N ASN A 158 6.36 -34.50 -5.64
CA ASN A 158 5.26 -35.20 -4.98
C ASN A 158 5.41 -35.24 -3.44
N VAL A 159 6.63 -35.43 -2.92
CA VAL A 159 6.88 -35.35 -1.48
C VAL A 159 6.60 -33.94 -0.94
N ILE A 160 7.01 -32.90 -1.67
CA ILE A 160 6.74 -31.51 -1.28
C ILE A 160 5.23 -31.24 -1.29
N ASP A 161 4.51 -31.70 -2.30
CA ASP A 161 3.06 -31.56 -2.40
C ASP A 161 2.36 -32.25 -1.22
N GLN A 162 2.81 -33.45 -0.83
CA GLN A 162 2.29 -34.15 0.34
C GLN A 162 2.55 -33.38 1.65
N ILE A 163 3.75 -32.82 1.82
CA ILE A 163 4.08 -31.99 2.99
C ILE A 163 3.20 -30.74 3.01
N LEU A 164 2.99 -30.10 1.86
CA LEU A 164 2.17 -28.91 1.72
C LEU A 164 0.69 -29.23 2.03
N GLU A 165 0.17 -30.35 1.56
CA GLU A 165 -1.19 -30.78 1.88
C GLU A 165 -1.37 -31.04 3.38
N VAL A 166 -0.39 -31.68 4.02
CA VAL A 166 -0.41 -31.90 5.48
C VAL A 166 -0.34 -30.57 6.24
N LEU A 167 0.50 -29.63 5.80
CA LEU A 167 0.59 -28.29 6.39
C LEU A 167 -0.74 -27.52 6.24
N ILE A 168 -1.39 -27.60 5.08
CA ILE A 168 -2.71 -26.99 4.86
C ILE A 168 -3.73 -27.60 5.82
N LYS A 169 -3.82 -28.92 5.90
CA LYS A 169 -4.73 -29.62 6.83
C LYS A 169 -4.45 -29.21 8.27
N PHE A 170 -3.18 -29.18 8.69
CA PHE A 170 -2.80 -28.75 10.03
C PHE A 170 -3.23 -27.30 10.33
N ILE A 171 -3.00 -26.37 9.40
CA ILE A 171 -3.37 -24.97 9.58
C ILE A 171 -4.89 -24.80 9.62
N MET A 172 -5.61 -25.46 8.72
CA MET A 172 -7.08 -25.39 8.67
C MET A 172 -7.70 -26.04 9.91
N ASP A 173 -7.33 -27.27 10.21
CA ASP A 173 -8.02 -28.12 11.20
C ASP A 173 -7.61 -27.80 12.64
N LEU A 174 -6.35 -27.42 12.89
CA LEU A 174 -5.89 -27.18 14.26
C LEU A 174 -5.78 -25.71 14.60
N LYS A 175 -5.26 -24.87 13.69
CA LYS A 175 -5.07 -23.46 14.00
C LYS A 175 -6.33 -22.65 13.76
N LEU A 176 -6.94 -22.78 12.57
CA LEU A 176 -8.09 -21.94 12.21
C LEU A 176 -9.38 -22.42 12.87
N GLN A 177 -9.64 -23.73 12.86
CA GLN A 177 -10.86 -24.30 13.42
C GLN A 177 -10.94 -24.10 14.94
N HIS A 178 -9.91 -24.45 15.71
CA HIS A 178 -9.94 -24.26 17.17
C HIS A 178 -10.00 -22.77 17.56
N GLN A 179 -9.34 -21.89 16.79
CA GLN A 179 -9.45 -20.46 17.01
C GLN A 179 -10.89 -19.98 16.77
N HIS A 180 -11.54 -20.44 15.69
CA HIS A 180 -12.93 -20.12 15.41
C HIS A 180 -13.88 -20.61 16.52
N GLU A 181 -13.71 -21.85 16.98
CA GLU A 181 -14.51 -22.42 18.08
C GLU A 181 -14.31 -21.65 19.40
N PHE A 182 -13.07 -21.28 19.72
CA PHE A 182 -12.77 -20.47 20.89
C PHE A 182 -13.40 -19.08 20.80
N ASP A 183 -13.33 -18.43 19.64
CA ASP A 183 -13.90 -17.11 19.41
C ASP A 183 -15.44 -17.14 19.49
N GLU A 184 -16.09 -18.18 18.95
CA GLU A 184 -17.54 -18.37 19.10
C GLU A 184 -17.94 -18.63 20.57
N LEU A 185 -17.20 -19.45 21.32
CA LEU A 185 -17.45 -19.64 22.74
C LEU A 185 -17.27 -18.33 23.53
N ARG A 186 -16.23 -17.55 23.22
CA ARG A 186 -15.99 -16.25 23.86
C ARG A 186 -17.10 -15.26 23.55
N LYS A 187 -17.55 -15.20 22.29
CA LYS A 187 -18.67 -14.37 21.85
C LYS A 187 -19.96 -14.74 22.56
N THR A 188 -20.30 -16.03 22.64
CA THR A 188 -21.51 -16.48 23.35
C THR A 188 -21.45 -16.14 24.83
N TRP A 189 -20.30 -16.35 25.50
CA TRP A 189 -20.10 -15.97 26.90
C TRP A 189 -20.27 -14.45 27.13
N LEU A 190 -19.65 -13.62 26.29
CA LEU A 190 -19.78 -12.17 26.36
C LEU A 190 -21.23 -11.73 26.15
N CYS A 191 -21.93 -12.33 25.19
CA CYS A 191 -23.33 -12.04 24.93
C CYS A 191 -24.20 -12.36 26.16
N LYS A 192 -24.01 -13.54 26.78
CA LYS A 192 -24.73 -13.90 28.02
C LYS A 192 -24.41 -12.96 29.18
N ARG A 193 -23.16 -12.52 29.30
CA ARG A 193 -22.74 -11.54 30.32
C ARG A 193 -23.42 -10.18 30.10
N CYS A 194 -23.48 -9.70 28.86
CA CYS A 194 -24.18 -8.47 28.52
C CYS A 194 -25.69 -8.57 28.77
N GLN A 195 -26.33 -9.69 28.40
CA GLN A 195 -27.73 -9.96 28.69
C GLN A 195 -28.02 -9.92 30.19
N THR A 196 -27.14 -10.54 30.99
CA THR A 196 -27.25 -10.54 32.46
C THR A 196 -27.12 -9.14 33.03
N MET A 197 -26.15 -8.35 32.54
CA MET A 197 -26.00 -6.96 32.97
C MET A 197 -27.22 -6.12 32.61
N ASN A 198 -27.74 -6.26 31.39
CA ASN A 198 -28.95 -5.57 30.94
C ASN A 198 -30.16 -5.93 31.81
N ALA A 199 -30.34 -7.21 32.15
CA ALA A 199 -31.39 -7.63 33.07
C ALA A 199 -31.24 -6.98 34.46
N LYS A 200 -30.01 -6.90 34.99
CA LYS A 200 -29.74 -6.19 36.26
C LYS A 200 -30.09 -4.71 36.18
N LEU A 201 -29.71 -4.04 35.10
CA LEU A 201 -30.03 -2.62 34.89
C LEU A 201 -31.55 -2.39 34.83
N ARG A 202 -32.29 -3.26 34.13
CA ARG A 202 -33.76 -3.18 34.12
C ARG A 202 -34.36 -3.36 35.51
N VAL A 203 -33.87 -4.30 36.32
CA VAL A 203 -34.36 -4.45 37.69
C VAL A 203 -34.11 -3.19 38.52
N LEU A 204 -32.93 -2.57 38.38
CA LEU A 204 -32.62 -1.31 39.06
C LEU A 204 -33.53 -0.17 38.60
N GLU A 205 -33.83 -0.08 37.30
CA GLU A 205 -34.79 0.88 36.77
C GLU A 205 -36.19 0.72 37.39
N HIS A 206 -36.70 -0.51 37.47
CA HIS A 206 -38.00 -0.78 38.09
C HIS A 206 -38.00 -0.47 39.58
N LEU A 207 -36.88 -0.72 40.27
CA LEU A 207 -36.73 -0.40 41.68
C LEU A 207 -36.72 1.11 41.92
N LEU A 208 -36.00 1.88 41.09
CA LEU A 208 -36.01 3.34 41.13
C LEU A 208 -37.40 3.91 40.83
N LEU A 209 -38.10 3.37 39.84
CA LEU A 209 -39.48 3.78 39.53
C LEU A 209 -40.42 3.53 40.69
N ARG A 210 -40.35 2.34 41.31
CA ARG A 210 -41.14 2.00 42.50
C ARG A 210 -40.86 2.95 43.67
N ASP A 211 -39.60 3.27 43.91
CA ASP A 211 -39.18 4.08 45.06
C ASP A 211 -39.48 5.57 44.84
N THR A 212 -39.43 6.05 43.60
CA THR A 212 -39.74 7.45 43.24
C THR A 212 -41.25 7.70 43.15
N TYR A 213 -41.97 6.78 42.50
CA TYR A 213 -43.41 6.87 42.26
C TYR A 213 -44.18 5.98 43.23
N THR A 214 -44.22 6.43 44.49
CA THR A 214 -45.03 5.80 45.53
C THR A 214 -46.51 6.16 45.33
N LYS A 215 -47.40 5.40 45.98
CA LYS A 215 -48.85 5.64 45.94
C LYS A 215 -49.24 7.05 46.42
N GLU A 216 -48.39 7.69 47.20
CA GLU A 216 -48.60 9.05 47.71
C GLU A 216 -47.91 10.12 46.85
N SER A 217 -46.72 9.83 46.30
CA SER A 217 -46.00 10.82 45.50
C SER A 217 -46.68 11.10 44.16
N VAL A 218 -47.28 10.08 43.53
CA VAL A 218 -47.99 10.23 42.24
C VAL A 218 -49.16 11.21 42.31
N PRO A 219 -50.13 11.09 43.23
CA PRO A 219 -51.22 12.06 43.34
C PRO A 219 -50.73 13.43 43.81
N ALA A 220 -49.69 13.51 44.64
CA ALA A 220 -49.08 14.79 45.03
C ALA A 220 -48.48 15.52 43.82
N LEU A 221 -47.72 14.81 42.97
CA LEU A 221 -47.19 15.36 41.72
C LEU A 221 -48.29 15.84 40.77
N HIS A 222 -49.41 15.12 40.68
CA HIS A 222 -50.55 15.55 39.87
C HIS A 222 -51.18 16.84 40.40
N ARG A 223 -51.31 16.99 41.73
CA ARG A 223 -51.80 18.23 42.33
C ARG A 223 -50.84 19.39 42.03
N ILE A 224 -49.54 19.19 42.26
CA ILE A 224 -48.52 20.21 41.96
C ILE A 224 -48.57 20.61 40.48
N ARG A 225 -48.63 19.62 39.57
CA ARG A 225 -48.78 19.87 38.13
C ARG A 225 -50.04 20.67 37.82
N LYS A 226 -51.17 20.32 38.41
CA LYS A 226 -52.44 21.03 38.22
C LYS A 226 -52.32 22.49 38.67
N TYR A 227 -51.82 22.73 39.88
CA TYR A 227 -51.59 24.09 40.39
C TYR A 227 -50.65 24.89 39.51
N LEU A 228 -49.54 24.30 39.05
CA LEU A 228 -48.61 24.99 38.16
C LEU A 228 -49.27 25.36 36.82
N VAL A 229 -50.02 24.43 36.22
CA VAL A 229 -50.73 24.69 34.96
C VAL A 229 -51.76 25.79 35.14
N GLU A 230 -52.57 25.74 36.20
CA GLU A 230 -53.57 26.77 36.51
C GLU A 230 -52.91 28.13 36.76
N ALA A 231 -51.82 28.17 37.53
CA ALA A 231 -51.09 29.40 37.78
C ALA A 231 -50.45 29.98 36.51
N THR A 232 -49.94 29.13 35.62
CA THR A 232 -49.41 29.59 34.32
C THR A 232 -50.51 30.11 33.41
N GLU A 233 -51.67 29.47 33.39
CA GLU A 233 -52.85 29.91 32.63
C GLU A 233 -53.34 31.27 33.15
N GLU A 234 -53.52 31.40 34.47
CA GLU A 234 -53.94 32.65 35.10
C GLU A 234 -52.95 33.79 34.84
N ALA A 235 -51.64 33.53 34.99
CA ALA A 235 -50.61 34.50 34.68
C ALA A 235 -50.63 34.91 33.20
N SER A 236 -50.86 33.97 32.29
CA SER A 236 -50.98 34.26 30.86
C SER A 236 -52.22 35.10 30.54
N ILE A 237 -53.35 34.84 31.19
CA ILE A 237 -54.58 35.62 31.04
C ILE A 237 -54.36 37.04 31.58
N ALA A 238 -53.74 37.17 32.76
CA ALA A 238 -53.44 38.46 33.35
C ALA A 238 -52.46 39.27 32.48
N TYR A 239 -51.43 38.62 31.95
CA TYR A 239 -50.50 39.21 31.00
C TYR A 239 -51.22 39.67 29.72
N ASN A 240 -51.99 38.80 29.09
CA ASN A 240 -52.75 39.15 27.89
C ASN A 240 -53.70 40.31 28.14
N LYS A 241 -54.37 40.34 29.30
CA LYS A 241 -55.24 41.46 29.72
C LYS A 241 -54.47 42.76 29.93
N ALA A 242 -53.26 42.71 30.50
CA ALA A 242 -52.40 43.88 30.65
C ALA A 242 -51.93 44.39 29.27
N VAL A 243 -51.56 43.48 28.37
CA VAL A 243 -51.15 43.81 26.99
C VAL A 243 -52.31 44.43 26.20
N THR A 244 -53.53 43.90 26.30
CA THR A 244 -54.69 44.51 25.63
C THR A 244 -54.96 45.90 26.15
N ARG A 245 -54.92 46.11 27.47
CA ARG A 245 -55.07 47.45 28.08
C ARG A 245 -53.96 48.41 27.65
N LEU A 246 -52.71 47.95 27.60
CA LEU A 246 -51.60 48.76 27.09
C LEU A 246 -51.82 49.15 25.63
N ARG A 247 -52.31 48.23 24.80
CA ARG A 247 -52.66 48.52 23.40
C ARG A 247 -53.79 49.55 23.30
N GLU A 248 -54.78 49.49 24.18
CA GLU A 248 -55.85 50.51 24.26
C GLU A 248 -55.26 51.89 24.56
N TYR A 249 -54.34 52.02 25.54
CA TYR A 249 -53.67 53.29 25.84
C TYR A 249 -52.77 53.78 24.71
N GLN A 250 -52.05 52.88 24.02
CA GLN A 250 -51.24 53.23 22.85
C GLN A 250 -52.09 53.72 21.67
N GLY A 251 -53.37 53.33 21.61
CA GLY A 251 -54.31 53.81 20.59
C GLY A 251 -54.94 55.17 20.88
N VAL A 252 -54.65 55.79 22.03
CA VAL A 252 -55.14 57.13 22.39
C VAL A 252 -54.26 58.20 21.73
N ASP A 253 -54.87 59.34 21.38
CA ASP A 253 -54.24 60.52 20.75
C ASP A 253 -52.90 60.91 21.43
N PRO A 254 -51.82 61.17 20.68
CA PRO A 254 -50.54 61.68 21.19
C PRO A 254 -50.65 62.87 22.17
N TYR A 255 -51.71 63.69 22.09
CA TYR A 255 -51.94 64.79 23.03
C TYR A 255 -52.30 64.32 24.45
N PHE A 256 -52.83 63.10 24.60
CA PHE A 256 -53.27 62.52 25.88
C PHE A 256 -52.12 62.36 26.89
N ASP A 257 -50.92 61.99 26.44
CA ASP A 257 -49.73 61.87 27.30
C ASP A 257 -49.35 63.21 27.93
N SER A 258 -49.51 64.30 27.17
CA SER A 258 -49.23 65.64 27.67
C SER A 258 -50.23 66.07 28.76
N ILE A 259 -51.51 65.76 28.57
CA ILE A 259 -52.57 66.02 29.54
C ILE A 259 -52.37 65.18 30.80
N ALA A 260 -52.04 63.90 30.66
CA ALA A 260 -51.83 62.99 31.79
C ALA A 260 -50.67 63.45 32.69
N ARG A 261 -49.58 63.97 32.09
CA ARG A 261 -48.46 64.56 32.84
C ARG A 261 -48.88 65.83 33.59
N GLN A 262 -49.57 66.75 32.91
CA GLN A 262 -50.05 67.98 33.54
C GLN A 262 -51.01 67.70 34.70
N TYR A 263 -51.91 66.73 34.53
CA TYR A 263 -52.81 66.29 35.59
C TYR A 263 -52.04 65.72 36.79
N ASN A 264 -51.04 64.86 36.57
CA ASN A 264 -50.20 64.31 37.64
C ASN A 264 -49.46 65.42 38.42
N ASP A 265 -48.93 66.41 37.71
CA ASP A 265 -48.24 67.55 38.32
C ASP A 265 -49.18 68.40 39.18
N ILE A 266 -50.42 68.60 38.73
CA ILE A 266 -51.46 69.30 39.50
C ILE A 266 -51.85 68.49 40.74
N VAL A 267 -52.05 67.18 40.60
CA VAL A 267 -52.38 66.29 41.74
C VAL A 267 -51.29 66.30 42.79
N LYS A 268 -50.01 66.19 42.40
CA LYS A 268 -48.89 66.29 43.35
C LYS A 268 -48.83 67.63 44.08
N LYS A 269 -49.12 68.73 43.36
CA LYS A 269 -49.20 70.06 43.99
C LYS A 269 -50.35 70.12 44.98
N LEU A 270 -51.52 69.56 44.65
CA LEU A 270 -52.67 69.51 45.54
C LEU A 270 -52.39 68.66 46.79
N GLU A 271 -51.76 67.51 46.67
CA GLU A 271 -51.34 66.68 47.81
C GLU A 271 -50.34 67.44 48.69
N GLY A 272 -49.36 68.12 48.09
CA GLY A 272 -48.40 68.96 48.84
C GLY A 272 -49.07 70.13 49.56
N MET A 273 -50.04 70.80 48.91
CA MET A 273 -50.81 71.88 49.52
C MET A 273 -51.73 71.37 50.63
N GLN A 274 -52.39 70.23 50.42
CA GLN A 274 -53.23 69.59 51.43
C GLN A 274 -52.40 69.15 52.64
N TRP A 275 -51.22 68.58 52.41
CA TRP A 275 -50.27 68.27 53.48
C TRP A 275 -49.84 69.54 54.23
N THR A 276 -49.54 70.62 53.51
CA THR A 276 -49.16 71.91 54.12
C THR A 276 -50.30 72.52 54.94
N ILE A 277 -51.53 72.51 54.43
CA ILE A 277 -52.72 72.99 55.13
C ILE A 277 -52.97 72.16 56.38
N HIS A 278 -52.87 70.83 56.27
CA HIS A 278 -53.03 69.93 57.40
C HIS A 278 -51.98 70.19 58.48
N GLN A 279 -50.72 70.42 58.08
CA GLN A 279 -49.64 70.77 59.00
C GLN A 279 -49.92 72.11 59.72
N VAL A 280 -50.34 73.14 58.98
CA VAL A 280 -50.70 74.45 59.56
C VAL A 280 -51.90 74.35 60.49
N GLU A 281 -52.91 73.52 60.17
CA GLU A 281 -54.06 73.28 61.05
C GLU A 281 -53.63 72.61 62.36
N MET A 282 -52.71 71.64 62.29
CA MET A 282 -52.12 71.01 63.47
C MET A 282 -51.33 72.01 64.33
N ASP A 283 -50.56 72.90 63.71
CA ASP A 283 -49.79 73.95 64.39
C ASP A 283 -50.70 75.05 65.00
N LEU A 284 -51.82 75.39 64.34
CA LEU A 284 -52.81 76.33 64.87
C LEU A 284 -53.57 75.76 66.07
N LYS A 285 -54.00 74.50 66.00
CA LYS A 285 -54.62 73.82 67.16
C LYS A 285 -53.66 73.79 68.35
N ARG A 286 -52.37 73.54 68.08
CA ARG A 286 -51.33 73.50 69.11
C ARG A 286 -51.05 74.86 69.75
N SER A 287 -51.17 75.96 69.01
CA SER A 287 -51.00 77.31 69.55
C SER A 287 -52.25 77.84 70.25
N LEU A 288 -53.46 77.45 69.83
CA LEU A 288 -54.72 77.80 70.49
C LEU A 288 -54.87 77.10 71.87
N ASP A 289 -54.42 75.85 71.99
CA ASP A 289 -54.34 75.13 73.27
C ASP A 289 -53.29 75.71 74.23
N GLN A 290 -52.33 76.52 73.74
CA GLN A 290 -51.32 77.20 74.56
C GLN A 290 -51.73 78.63 75.00
N SER A 291 -52.79 79.20 74.41
CA SER A 291 -53.26 80.56 74.74
C SER A 291 -54.58 80.62 75.53
N ALA A 292 -55.17 79.47 75.87
CA ALA A 292 -56.27 79.41 76.83
C ALA A 292 -55.69 79.45 78.27
N PRO A 293 -56.15 80.37 79.14
CA PRO A 293 -55.58 80.59 80.49
C PRO A 293 -55.78 79.42 81.45
#